data_AF-A0A535E4A9-F1
#
_entry.id   AF-A0A535E4A9-F1
#
_cell.length_a   1.000
_cell.length_b   1.000
_cell.length_c   1.000
_cell.angle_alpha   90.00
_cell.angle_beta   90.00
_cell.angle_gamma   90.00
#
_symmetry.space_group_name_H-M   'P 1'
#
loop_
_entity.id
_entity.type
_entity.pdbx_description
1 polymer ?
#
loop_
_entity_poly.entity_id
_entity_poly.type
_entity_poly.pdbx_seq_one_letter_code
_entity_poly.pdbx_strand_id
1 'polypeptide(L)'
;MIADLLLFVAVPALAALYVAARSVVVIGPNQVGLVTKRVSRLHNITDTPVAFAGEAGYQADLLMPGVRFKLWPNHTVALYPWVQVPAGEIGVVISQIGERLPTGAKSAVYRPEFGNFTDLGAFVNNGGQKGVQRPVLPPGTLVPVHPVAFLVITATKAYKTGS
;
A
#
# COMPACT_ATOMS: atom_id res chain seq x y z
N MET A 1 49.25 -10.12 0.00
CA MET A 1 48.49 -11.30 0.53
C MET A 1 47.54 -10.93 1.66
N ILE A 2 47.99 -10.48 2.84
CA ILE A 2 47.08 -10.16 3.96
C ILE A 2 46.23 -8.91 3.66
N ALA A 3 46.83 -7.86 3.10
CA ALA A 3 46.10 -6.65 2.70
C ALA A 3 45.02 -6.92 1.63
N ASP A 4 45.34 -7.76 0.64
CA ASP A 4 44.39 -8.18 -0.39
C ASP A 4 43.23 -8.96 0.22
N LEU A 5 43.52 -9.90 1.12
CA LEU A 5 42.51 -10.69 1.84
C LEU A 5 41.60 -9.79 2.70
N LEU A 6 42.17 -8.80 3.39
CA LEU A 6 41.40 -7.83 4.18
C LEU A 6 40.48 -6.98 3.30
N LEU A 7 40.93 -6.56 2.12
CA LEU A 7 40.12 -5.82 1.16
C LEU A 7 38.93 -6.66 0.65
N PHE A 8 39.18 -7.92 0.29
CA PHE A 8 38.15 -8.86 -0.20
C PHE A 8 37.05 -9.13 0.83
N VAL A 9 37.32 -8.99 2.13
CA VAL A 9 36.32 -9.14 3.20
C VAL A 9 35.68 -7.81 3.59
N ALA A 10 36.48 -6.74 3.69
CA ALA A 10 36.02 -5.45 4.14
C ALA A 10 35.01 -4.81 3.17
N VAL A 11 35.26 -4.90 1.86
CA VAL A 11 34.38 -4.32 0.83
C VAL A 11 32.96 -4.92 0.86
N PRO A 12 32.75 -6.24 0.80
CA PRO A 12 31.41 -6.82 0.88
C PRO A 12 30.77 -6.61 2.26
N ALA A 13 31.55 -6.60 3.35
CA ALA A 13 31.02 -6.30 4.68
C ALA A 13 30.46 -4.87 4.76
N LEU A 14 31.19 -3.89 4.23
CA LEU A 14 30.72 -2.50 4.13
C LEU A 14 29.50 -2.37 3.20
N ALA A 15 29.50 -3.06 2.06
CA ALA A 15 28.36 -3.07 1.15
C ALA A 15 27.11 -3.68 1.82
N ALA A 16 27.26 -4.79 2.54
CA ALA A 16 26.18 -5.42 3.29
C ALA A 16 25.65 -4.51 4.39
N LEU A 17 26.53 -3.83 5.13
CA LEU A 17 26.14 -2.86 6.16
C LEU A 17 25.39 -1.67 5.55
N TYR A 18 25.85 -1.15 4.41
CA TYR A 18 25.17 -0.09 3.66
C TYR A 18 23.77 -0.54 3.21
N VAL A 19 23.64 -1.73 2.65
CA VAL A 19 22.33 -2.29 2.24
C VAL A 19 21.41 -2.47 3.45
N ALA A 20 21.92 -2.99 4.58
CA ALA A 20 21.15 -3.16 5.80
C ALA A 20 20.64 -1.81 6.33
N ALA A 21 21.51 -0.80 6.41
CA ALA A 21 21.16 0.54 6.85
C ALA A 21 20.09 1.18 5.94
N ARG A 22 20.21 1.04 4.62
CA ARG A 22 19.22 1.54 3.64
C ARG A 22 17.89 0.76 3.65
N SER A 23 17.90 -0.46 4.21
CA SER A 23 16.72 -1.33 4.27
C SER A 23 15.87 -1.10 5.53
N VAL A 24 16.35 -0.31 6.49
CA VAL A 24 15.56 0.13 7.64
C VAL A 24 14.73 1.35 7.24
N VAL A 25 13.43 1.25 7.44
CA VAL A 25 12.47 2.32 7.15
C VAL A 25 11.73 2.66 8.43
N VAL A 26 11.69 3.95 8.77
CA VAL A 26 10.94 4.46 9.91
C VAL A 26 9.65 5.09 9.39
N ILE A 27 8.51 4.59 9.87
CA ILE A 27 7.19 5.03 9.44
C ILE A 27 6.57 5.83 10.59
N GLY A 28 6.19 7.07 10.32
CA GLY A 28 5.58 7.96 11.30
C GLY A 28 4.25 7.44 11.86
N PRO A 29 3.81 7.93 13.02
CA PRO A 29 2.61 7.44 13.71
C PRO A 29 1.31 7.59 12.88
N ASN A 30 1.22 8.60 12.03
CA ASN A 30 0.07 8.86 11.17
C ASN A 30 0.39 8.55 9.70
N GLN A 31 1.30 7.61 9.45
CA GLN A 31 1.75 7.24 8.11
C GLN A 31 1.65 5.73 7.88
N VAL A 32 1.54 5.37 6.61
CA VAL A 32 1.64 4.01 6.11
C VAL A 32 2.77 3.95 5.10
N GLY A 33 3.55 2.87 5.12
CA GLY A 33 4.51 2.57 4.07
C GLY A 33 3.87 1.73 2.96
N LEU A 34 3.69 2.31 1.77
CA LEU A 34 3.38 1.57 0.55
C LEU A 34 4.65 0.89 0.05
N VAL A 35 4.62 -0.44 -0.06
CA VAL A 35 5.75 -1.22 -0.57
C VAL A 35 5.61 -1.44 -2.07
N THR A 36 6.68 -1.17 -2.81
CA THR A 36 6.79 -1.55 -4.22
C THR A 36 7.93 -2.56 -4.38
N LYS A 37 7.64 -3.73 -4.93
CA LYS A 37 8.66 -4.74 -5.26
C LYS A 37 9.13 -4.53 -6.70
N ARG A 38 10.43 -4.30 -6.88
CA ARG A 38 11.07 -4.01 -8.19
C ARG A 38 11.40 -5.27 -8.96
N VAL A 39 11.93 -6.27 -8.27
CA VAL A 39 12.45 -7.50 -8.88
C VAL A 39 11.69 -8.68 -8.31
N SER A 40 11.07 -9.47 -9.18
CA SER A 40 10.37 -10.70 -8.81
C SER A 40 10.52 -11.74 -9.92
N ARG A 41 10.55 -13.02 -9.54
CA ARG A 41 10.42 -14.15 -10.47
C ARG A 41 8.95 -14.43 -10.83
N LEU A 42 8.03 -13.96 -10.00
CA LEU A 42 6.60 -14.05 -10.21
C LEU A 42 6.14 -12.84 -11.03
N HIS A 43 5.35 -13.09 -12.08
CA HIS A 43 4.72 -12.07 -12.90
C HIS A 43 3.33 -11.78 -12.35
N ASN A 44 2.93 -10.51 -12.36
CA ASN A 44 1.57 -10.14 -12.00
C ASN A 44 0.61 -10.61 -13.09
N ILE A 45 -0.17 -11.63 -12.77
CA ILE A 45 -1.19 -12.20 -13.66
C ILE A 45 -2.51 -11.42 -13.64
N THR A 46 -2.62 -10.44 -12.73
CA THR A 46 -3.80 -9.61 -12.56
C THR A 46 -3.69 -8.37 -13.43
N ASP A 47 -4.80 -7.92 -14.03
CA ASP A 47 -4.91 -6.65 -14.77
C ASP A 47 -4.92 -5.41 -13.83
N THR A 48 -4.28 -5.52 -12.66
CA THR A 48 -4.21 -4.48 -11.64
C THR A 48 -2.76 -4.20 -11.26
N PRO A 49 -2.38 -2.94 -11.00
CA PRO A 49 -1.00 -2.60 -10.61
C PRO A 49 -0.63 -3.07 -9.19
N VAL A 50 -1.58 -3.66 -8.44
CA VAL A 50 -1.38 -4.21 -7.10
C VAL A 50 -1.07 -5.71 -7.19
N ALA A 51 -0.05 -6.14 -6.45
CA ALA A 51 0.42 -7.50 -6.31
C ALA A 51 -0.06 -8.09 -4.97
N PHE A 52 -0.81 -9.20 -5.05
CA PHE A 52 -1.38 -9.89 -3.88
C PHE A 52 -0.56 -11.10 -3.42
N ALA A 53 0.23 -11.69 -4.32
CA ALA A 53 1.02 -12.91 -4.06
C ALA A 53 2.54 -12.66 -3.98
N GLY A 54 2.96 -11.41 -3.72
CA GLY A 54 4.38 -11.06 -3.66
C GLY A 54 5.06 -10.90 -5.03
N GLU A 55 4.28 -10.69 -6.09
CA GLU A 55 4.74 -10.38 -7.44
C GLU A 55 5.40 -8.99 -7.53
N ALA A 56 5.98 -8.65 -8.68
CA ALA A 56 6.47 -7.29 -8.92
C ALA A 56 5.30 -6.28 -8.97
N GLY A 57 5.51 -5.07 -8.44
CA GLY A 57 4.50 -4.01 -8.38
C GLY A 57 4.19 -3.52 -6.96
N TYR A 58 3.13 -2.72 -6.83
CA TYR A 58 2.64 -2.23 -5.55
C TYR A 58 2.11 -3.40 -4.73
N GLN A 59 2.64 -3.66 -3.55
CA GLN A 59 2.19 -4.78 -2.72
C GLN A 59 0.86 -4.41 -2.05
N ALA A 60 -0.05 -5.38 -1.94
CA ALA A 60 -1.31 -5.19 -1.24
C ALA A 60 -1.12 -4.87 0.25
N ASP A 61 -0.07 -5.43 0.86
CA ASP A 61 0.26 -5.20 2.26
C ASP A 61 0.95 -3.86 2.49
N LEU A 62 0.43 -3.13 3.46
CA LEU A 62 0.99 -1.86 3.93
C LEU A 62 1.87 -2.08 5.15
N LEU A 63 2.98 -1.35 5.22
CA LEU A 63 3.79 -1.29 6.42
C LEU A 63 3.17 -0.31 7.42
N MET A 64 2.75 -0.83 8.58
CA MET A 64 2.22 -0.04 9.69
C MET A 64 3.31 0.78 10.41
N PRO A 65 2.93 1.85 11.16
CA PRO A 65 3.85 2.71 11.90
C PRO A 65 4.91 1.98 12.72
N GLY A 66 6.08 2.62 12.85
CA GLY A 66 7.24 2.13 13.58
C GLY A 66 8.43 1.79 12.69
N VAL A 67 9.42 1.13 13.28
CA VAL A 67 10.62 0.67 12.57
C VAL A 67 10.28 -0.62 11.82
N ARG A 68 10.55 -0.63 10.52
CA ARG A 68 10.32 -1.75 9.62
C ARG A 68 11.57 -2.03 8.80
N PHE A 69 11.69 -3.27 8.33
CA PHE A 69 12.78 -3.69 7.46
C PHE A 69 12.23 -4.14 6.11
N LYS A 70 12.75 -3.57 5.03
CA LYS A 70 12.48 -4.03 3.67
C LYS A 70 13.73 -3.88 2.83
N LEU A 71 14.19 -4.97 2.21
CA LEU A 71 15.44 -5.02 1.46
C LEU A 71 15.43 -4.01 0.29
N TRP A 72 16.18 -2.91 0.43
CA TRP A 72 16.15 -1.74 -0.47
C TRP A 72 16.48 -2.02 -1.94
N PRO A 73 17.44 -2.90 -2.30
CA PRO A 73 17.69 -3.24 -3.70
C PRO A 73 16.44 -3.79 -4.41
N ASN A 74 15.64 -4.59 -3.70
CA ASN A 74 14.48 -5.27 -4.26
C ASN A 74 13.17 -4.53 -4.00
N HIS A 75 13.12 -3.66 -2.99
CA HIS A 75 11.90 -2.98 -2.55
C HIS A 75 12.10 -1.49 -2.36
N THR A 76 11.07 -0.72 -2.69
CA THR A 76 10.96 0.69 -2.30
C THR A 76 9.80 0.83 -1.33
N VAL A 77 9.93 1.74 -0.36
CA VAL A 77 8.84 2.10 0.54
C VAL A 77 8.57 3.58 0.38
N ALA A 78 7.34 3.92 -0.01
CA ALA A 78 6.86 5.30 -0.08
C ALA A 78 5.91 5.56 1.11
N LEU A 79 6.09 6.69 1.79
CA LEU A 79 5.31 7.04 2.98
C LEU A 79 4.10 7.88 2.57
N TYR A 80 2.91 7.45 3.01
CA TYR A 80 1.66 8.16 2.79
C TYR A 80 0.98 8.46 4.13
N PRO A 81 0.31 9.62 4.28
CA PRO A 81 -0.48 9.87 5.47
C PRO A 81 -1.66 8.90 5.56
N TRP A 82 -2.10 8.59 6.77
CA TRP A 82 -3.39 7.93 6.97
C TRP A 82 -4.51 8.80 6.41
N VAL A 83 -5.59 8.15 5.97
CA VAL A 83 -6.79 8.87 5.56
C VAL A 83 -7.44 9.43 6.81
N GLN A 84 -7.58 10.75 6.84
CA GLN A 84 -8.25 11.47 7.92
C GLN A 84 -9.49 12.17 7.36
N VAL A 85 -10.66 11.73 7.82
CA VAL A 85 -11.94 12.36 7.52
C VAL A 85 -12.25 13.38 8.60
N PRO A 86 -12.41 14.68 8.28
CA PRO A 86 -12.77 15.70 9.25
C PRO A 86 -14.09 15.39 9.98
N ALA A 87 -14.25 15.88 11.21
CA ALA A 87 -15.44 15.60 12.05
C ALA A 87 -16.78 16.14 11.50
N GLY A 88 -16.75 17.01 10.48
CA GLY A 88 -17.94 17.54 9.81
C GLY A 88 -18.16 17.01 8.39
N GLU A 89 -17.35 16.03 7.94
CA GLU A 89 -17.37 15.53 6.56
C GLU A 89 -17.49 14.01 6.53
N ILE A 90 -17.92 13.47 5.39
CA ILE A 90 -17.86 12.04 5.10
C ILE A 90 -16.75 11.77 4.09
N GLY A 91 -16.10 10.61 4.20
CA GLY A 91 -15.14 10.13 3.22
C GLY A 91 -15.80 9.21 2.20
N VAL A 92 -16.03 9.69 0.99
CA VAL A 92 -16.48 8.85 -0.13
C VAL A 92 -15.30 8.02 -0.62
N VAL A 93 -15.46 6.70 -0.62
CA VAL A 93 -14.42 5.76 -1.05
C VAL A 93 -14.68 5.32 -2.48
N ILE A 94 -13.64 5.39 -3.32
CA ILE A 94 -13.67 4.94 -4.71
C ILE A 94 -12.56 3.90 -4.89
N SER A 95 -12.92 2.65 -5.16
CA SER A 95 -11.96 1.61 -5.47
C SER A 95 -11.46 1.74 -6.91
N GLN A 96 -10.15 1.60 -7.10
CA GLN A 96 -9.51 1.52 -8.41
C GLN A 96 -9.40 0.08 -8.92
N ILE A 97 -9.59 -0.90 -8.03
CA ILE A 97 -9.41 -2.32 -8.29
C ILE A 97 -10.64 -3.14 -7.88
N GLY A 98 -10.60 -4.44 -8.15
CA GLY A 98 -11.70 -5.36 -7.90
C GLY A 98 -12.53 -5.64 -9.14
N GLU A 99 -13.63 -6.36 -8.95
CA GLU A 99 -14.53 -6.78 -10.03
C GLU A 99 -15.21 -5.58 -10.71
N ARG A 100 -15.67 -5.79 -11.94
CA ARG A 100 -16.48 -4.78 -12.64
C ARG A 100 -17.82 -4.61 -11.92
N LEU A 101 -18.33 -3.39 -11.91
CA LEU A 101 -19.69 -3.14 -11.43
C LEU A 101 -20.69 -3.93 -12.29
N PRO A 102 -21.76 -4.46 -11.68
CA PRO A 102 -22.87 -5.03 -12.42
C PRO A 102 -23.42 -4.01 -13.42
N THR A 103 -23.86 -4.49 -14.59
CA THR A 103 -24.45 -3.63 -15.62
C THR A 103 -25.59 -2.78 -15.05
N GLY A 104 -25.50 -1.47 -15.24
CA GLY A 104 -26.49 -0.50 -14.73
C GLY A 104 -26.28 -0.04 -13.29
N ALA A 105 -25.35 -0.63 -12.53
CA ALA A 105 -25.05 -0.19 -11.17
C ALA A 105 -24.16 1.06 -11.17
N LYS A 106 -24.50 2.04 -10.30
CA LYS A 106 -23.72 3.28 -10.10
C LYS A 106 -22.76 3.21 -8.90
N SER A 107 -22.89 2.19 -8.06
CA SER A 107 -22.05 1.97 -6.88
C SER A 107 -21.87 0.47 -6.60
N ALA A 108 -20.78 0.15 -5.92
CA ALA A 108 -20.41 -1.21 -5.57
C ALA A 108 -21.36 -1.85 -4.57
N VAL A 109 -21.40 -3.17 -4.56
CA VAL A 109 -22.16 -3.91 -3.55
C VAL A 109 -21.55 -3.73 -2.17
N TYR A 110 -22.39 -3.47 -1.16
CA TYR A 110 -21.93 -3.42 0.23
C TYR A 110 -21.80 -4.85 0.78
N ARG A 111 -20.72 -5.09 1.49
CA ARG A 111 -20.45 -6.29 2.27
C ARG A 111 -19.80 -5.90 3.60
N PRO A 112 -20.23 -6.44 4.74
CA PRO A 112 -19.67 -6.10 6.05
C PRO A 112 -18.18 -6.45 6.17
N GLU A 113 -17.70 -7.43 5.41
CA GLU A 113 -16.30 -7.87 5.38
C GLU A 113 -15.34 -6.79 4.86
N PHE A 114 -15.84 -5.78 4.16
CA PHE A 114 -15.01 -4.67 3.66
C PHE A 114 -14.58 -3.71 4.79
N GLY A 115 -15.28 -3.71 5.92
CA GLY A 115 -14.99 -2.85 7.08
C GLY A 115 -14.77 -1.40 6.67
N ASN A 116 -13.62 -0.84 7.08
CA ASN A 116 -13.19 0.53 6.74
C ASN A 116 -12.15 0.58 5.61
N PHE A 117 -12.10 -0.44 4.74
CA PHE A 117 -11.19 -0.52 3.60
C PHE A 117 -9.69 -0.50 3.98
N THR A 118 -9.36 -1.01 5.17
CA THR A 118 -7.98 -1.10 5.68
C THR A 118 -7.27 -2.40 5.26
N ASP A 119 -8.04 -3.44 4.96
CA ASP A 119 -7.52 -4.73 4.48
C ASP A 119 -7.89 -4.91 3.02
N LEU A 120 -6.89 -4.70 2.14
CA LEU A 120 -7.09 -4.80 0.71
C LEU A 120 -7.29 -6.25 0.24
N GLY A 121 -6.64 -7.21 0.90
CA GLY A 121 -6.79 -8.63 0.60
C GLY A 121 -8.19 -9.10 0.91
N ALA A 122 -8.72 -8.76 2.10
CA ALA A 122 -10.09 -9.05 2.48
C ALA A 122 -11.09 -8.40 1.52
N PHE A 123 -10.86 -7.15 1.10
CA PHE A 123 -11.72 -6.47 0.13
C PHE A 123 -11.82 -7.25 -1.20
N VAL A 124 -10.68 -7.61 -1.79
CA VAL A 124 -10.66 -8.32 -3.09
C VAL A 124 -11.19 -9.75 -2.96
N ASN A 125 -10.79 -10.49 -1.92
CA ASN A 125 -11.21 -11.88 -1.71
C ASN A 125 -12.71 -12.02 -1.45
N ASN A 126 -13.38 -10.96 -0.99
CA ASN A 126 -14.83 -10.94 -0.77
C ASN A 126 -15.61 -10.30 -1.93
N GLY A 127 -15.02 -10.23 -3.14
CA GLY A 127 -15.71 -9.71 -4.33
C GLY A 127 -15.87 -8.20 -4.31
N GLY A 128 -14.88 -7.48 -3.78
CA GLY A 128 -14.79 -6.03 -3.86
C GLY A 128 -14.84 -5.54 -5.31
N GLN A 129 -15.55 -4.44 -5.56
CA GLN A 129 -15.82 -3.96 -6.91
C GLN A 129 -15.16 -2.59 -7.15
N LYS A 130 -14.72 -2.36 -8.39
CA LYS A 130 -14.17 -1.09 -8.84
C LYS A 130 -15.24 0.00 -8.83
N GLY A 131 -14.87 1.24 -8.54
CA GLY A 131 -15.76 2.40 -8.55
C GLY A 131 -16.22 2.86 -7.18
N VAL A 132 -17.27 3.67 -7.13
CA VAL A 132 -17.80 4.29 -5.91
C VAL A 132 -18.33 3.21 -4.97
N GLN A 133 -17.87 3.19 -3.72
CA GLN A 133 -18.36 2.29 -2.69
C GLN A 133 -19.60 2.87 -2.01
N ARG A 134 -20.52 1.99 -1.60
CA ARG A 134 -21.73 2.39 -0.84
C ARG A 134 -21.40 2.86 0.58
N PRO A 135 -20.56 2.15 1.35
CA PRO A 135 -20.10 2.66 2.64
C PRO A 135 -19.21 3.88 2.45
N VAL A 136 -19.42 4.85 3.31
CA VAL A 136 -18.55 6.01 3.47
C VAL A 136 -17.78 5.87 4.77
N LEU A 137 -16.59 6.47 4.82
CA LEU A 137 -15.88 6.62 6.08
C LEU A 137 -16.60 7.70 6.92
N PRO A 138 -16.98 7.41 8.17
CA PRO A 138 -17.71 8.37 9.00
C PRO A 138 -16.83 9.57 9.39
N PRO A 139 -17.44 10.68 9.83
CA PRO A 139 -16.68 11.84 10.31
C PRO A 139 -15.75 11.48 11.46
N GLY A 140 -14.54 12.06 11.46
CA GLY A 140 -13.52 11.78 12.48
C GLY A 140 -12.74 10.47 12.26
N THR A 141 -13.00 9.75 11.17
CA THR A 141 -12.27 8.52 10.84
C THR A 141 -10.79 8.80 10.59
N LEU A 142 -9.92 7.98 11.19
CA LEU A 142 -8.48 7.97 10.95
C LEU A 142 -8.02 6.54 10.68
N VAL A 143 -7.77 6.19 9.42
CA VAL A 143 -7.47 4.80 9.02
C VAL A 143 -6.37 4.69 7.96
N PRO A 144 -5.55 3.62 8.00
CA PRO A 144 -4.57 3.33 6.97
C PRO A 144 -5.26 2.66 5.77
N VAL A 145 -5.55 3.44 4.73
CA VAL A 145 -6.17 2.94 3.49
C VAL A 145 -5.10 2.81 2.41
N HIS A 146 -5.17 1.76 1.59
CA HIS A 146 -4.19 1.50 0.54
C HIS A 146 -4.21 2.60 -0.55
N PRO A 147 -3.13 3.39 -0.70
CA PRO A 147 -3.14 4.66 -1.46
C PRO A 147 -3.28 4.48 -2.98
N VAL A 148 -2.98 3.29 -3.50
CA VAL A 148 -3.14 2.96 -4.94
C VAL A 148 -4.48 2.29 -5.21
N ALA A 149 -5.05 1.60 -4.22
CA ALA A 149 -6.25 0.81 -4.44
C ALA A 149 -7.52 1.61 -4.20
N PHE A 150 -7.47 2.59 -3.30
CA PHE A 150 -8.62 3.40 -2.94
C PHE A 150 -8.28 4.87 -3.04
N LEU A 151 -9.25 5.63 -3.56
CA LEU A 151 -9.31 7.07 -3.51
C LEU A 151 -10.35 7.45 -2.47
N VAL A 152 -9.97 8.29 -1.50
CA VAL A 152 -10.93 8.86 -0.54
C VAL A 152 -11.11 10.34 -0.80
N ILE A 153 -12.36 10.74 -1.07
CA ILE A 153 -12.74 12.12 -1.33
C ILE A 153 -13.59 12.61 -0.16
N THR A 154 -13.22 13.75 0.38
CA THR A 154 -13.99 14.53 1.36
C THR A 154 -14.43 15.84 0.70
N ALA A 155 -15.34 16.60 1.31
CA ALA A 155 -15.83 17.85 0.74
C ALA A 155 -14.70 18.88 0.57
N THR A 156 -13.69 18.84 1.44
CA THR A 156 -12.56 19.79 1.42
C THR A 156 -11.28 19.24 0.79
N LYS A 157 -11.12 17.91 0.71
CA LYS A 157 -9.85 17.30 0.29
C LYS A 157 -10.03 15.96 -0.43
N ALA A 158 -9.33 15.78 -1.54
CA ALA A 158 -9.14 14.47 -2.18
C ALA A 158 -7.80 13.88 -1.74
N TYR A 159 -7.84 12.70 -1.11
CA TYR A 159 -6.64 11.93 -0.77
C TYR A 159 -6.34 10.96 -1.92
N LYS A 160 -5.47 11.39 -2.85
CA LYS A 160 -4.81 10.55 -3.88
C LYS A 160 -3.55 11.22 -4.40
N THR A 161 -2.47 10.46 -4.57
CA THR A 161 -1.48 10.70 -5.64
C THR A 161 -0.46 9.56 -5.68
N GLY A 162 -0.57 8.76 -6.73
CA GLY A 162 0.48 7.90 -7.25
C GLY A 162 0.20 7.76 -8.74
N SER A 163 1.08 8.32 -9.57
CA SER A 163 1.09 8.18 -11.02
C SER A 163 1.29 6.74 -11.43
#